data_AF-A0A5B8EH49-F1
#
_entry.id   AF-A0A5B8EH49-F1
#
_cell.length_a   1.000
_cell.length_b   1.000
_cell.length_c   1.000
_cell.angle_alpha   90.00
_cell.angle_beta   90.00
_cell.angle_gamma   90.00
#
_symmetry.space_group_name_H-M   'P 1'
#
loop_
_entity.id
_entity.type
_entity.pdbx_description
1 polymer ?
#
loop_
_entity_poly.entity_id
_entity_poly.type
_entity_poly.pdbx_seq_one_letter_code
_entity_poly.pdbx_strand_id
1 'polypeptide(L)' 'MEFDKRDEKMTQDIKTLKMLIESAENEGTEIINGVTYPASHTWREIAQLALDLADQQEWFERYEDKEN' A
#
# COMPACT_ATOMS: atom_id res chain seq x y z
N MET A 1 -12.03 11.08 -13.14
CA MET A 1 -11.85 10.05 -14.19
C MET A 1 -11.23 8.79 -13.56
N GLU A 2 -11.05 7.69 -14.30
CA GLU A 2 -10.43 6.47 -13.72
C GLU A 2 -8.98 6.73 -13.28
N PHE A 3 -8.25 7.57 -14.03
CA PHE A 3 -6.94 8.09 -13.66
C PHE A 3 -6.93 8.75 -12.28
N ASP A 4 -7.76 9.80 -12.08
CA ASP A 4 -7.82 10.52 -10.78
C ASP A 4 -8.13 9.60 -9.59
N LYS A 5 -8.99 8.59 -9.79
CA LYS A 5 -9.34 7.62 -8.74
C LYS A 5 -8.14 6.74 -8.37
N ARG A 6 -7.36 6.31 -9.36
CA ARG A 6 -6.15 5.52 -9.14
C ARG A 6 -5.06 6.36 -8.49
N ASP A 7 -4.92 7.63 -8.89
CA ASP A 7 -3.92 8.54 -8.35
C ASP A 7 -4.17 8.83 -6.86
N GLU A 8 -5.44 9.12 -6.52
CA GLU A 8 -5.86 9.29 -5.13
C GLU A 8 -5.63 8.02 -4.32
N LYS A 9 -6.00 6.85 -4.87
CA LYS A 9 -5.78 5.56 -4.20
C LYS A 9 -4.29 5.28 -3.96
N MET A 10 -3.44 5.45 -4.97
CA MET A 10 -2.00 5.23 -4.86
C MET A 10 -1.38 6.14 -3.80
N THR A 11 -1.82 7.39 -3.72
CA THR A 11 -1.41 8.32 -2.67
C THR A 11 -1.77 7.84 -1.26
N GLN A 12 -2.99 7.30 -1.08
CA GLN A 12 -3.42 6.74 0.21
C GLN A 12 -2.71 5.44 0.56
N ASP A 13 -2.50 4.57 -0.41
CA ASP A 13 -1.79 3.30 -0.25
C ASP A 13 -0.32 3.56 0.16
N ILE A 14 0.37 4.54 -0.45
CA ILE A 14 1.74 4.95 -0.05
C ILE A 14 1.78 5.46 1.40
N LYS A 15 0.80 6.27 1.81
CA LYS A 15 0.71 6.76 3.20
C LYS A 15 0.52 5.60 4.17
N THR A 16 -0.39 4.68 3.83
CA THR A 16 -0.67 3.47 4.61
C THR A 16 0.59 2.61 4.76
N LEU A 17 1.31 2.38 3.65
CA LEU A 17 2.55 1.61 3.65
C LEU A 17 3.58 2.20 4.63
N LYS A 18 3.77 3.52 4.63
CA LYS A 18 4.71 4.19 5.55
C LYS A 18 4.33 4.01 7.02
N MET A 19 3.04 4.14 7.35
CA MET A 19 2.55 3.94 8.72
C MET A 19 2.73 2.49 9.19
N LEU A 20 2.47 1.52 8.31
CA LEU A 20 2.68 0.10 8.62
C LEU A 20 4.15 -0.22 8.84
N ILE A 21 5.06 0.33 8.03
CA ILE A 21 6.51 0.15 8.21
C ILE A 21 6.95 0.68 9.57
N GLU A 22 6.55 1.91 9.92
CA GLU A 22 6.88 2.50 11.22
C GLU A 22 6.36 1.65 12.39
N SER A 23 5.14 1.12 12.29
CA SER A 23 4.58 0.23 13.31
C SER A 23 5.35 -1.10 13.41
N ALA A 24 5.66 -1.72 12.27
CA ALA A 24 6.36 -3.00 12.21
C ALA A 24 7.82 -2.92 12.69
N GLU A 25 8.52 -1.83 12.39
CA GLU A 25 9.89 -1.55 12.85
C GLU A 25 9.99 -1.44 14.38
N ASN A 26 8.95 -0.92 15.03
CA ASN A 26 8.89 -0.80 16.49
C ASN A 26 8.49 -2.12 17.19
N GLU A 27 8.48 -3.24 16.47
CA GLU A 27 7.93 -4.53 16.94
C GLU A 27 6.48 -4.41 17.48
N GLY A 28 5.76 -3.40 17.00
CA GLY A 28 4.41 -3.09 17.45
C GLY A 28 3.45 -4.24 17.18
N THR A 29 2.57 -4.51 18.15
CA THR A 29 1.39 -5.34 17.92
C THR A 29 0.22 -4.44 17.54
N GLU A 30 -0.34 -4.67 16.35
CA GLU A 30 -1.53 -3.93 15.88
C GLU A 30 -2.80 -4.61 16.40
N ILE A 31 -3.78 -3.81 16.87
CA ILE A 31 -5.09 -4.32 17.26
C ILE A 31 -6.10 -3.91 16.19
N ILE A 32 -6.50 -4.88 15.36
CA ILE A 32 -7.48 -4.68 14.30
C ILE A 32 -8.73 -5.49 14.66
N ASN A 33 -9.87 -4.82 14.84
CA ASN A 33 -11.15 -5.44 15.22
C ASN A 33 -11.08 -6.32 16.49
N GLY A 34 -10.23 -5.94 17.46
CA GLY A 34 -10.05 -6.69 18.71
C GLY A 34 -9.11 -7.89 18.60
N VAL A 35 -8.51 -8.14 17.42
CA VAL A 35 -7.48 -9.15 17.23
C VAL A 35 -6.11 -8.49 17.26
N THR A 36 -5.23 -9.00 18.11
CA THR A 36 -3.83 -8.58 18.18
C THR A 36 -3.01 -9.34 17.15
N TYR A 37 -2.43 -8.61 16.21
CA TYR A 37 -1.57 -9.16 15.19
C TYR A 37 -0.09 -8.93 15.56
N PRO A 38 0.75 -9.97 15.49
CA PRO A 38 2.19 -9.80 15.70
C PRO A 38 2.82 -9.03 14.54
N ALA A 39 3.98 -8.40 14.75
CA ALA A 39 4.69 -7.66 13.71
C ALA A 39 4.90 -8.45 12.39
N SER A 40 5.03 -9.79 12.46
CA SER A 40 5.10 -10.64 11.26
C SER A 40 3.87 -10.56 10.35
N HIS A 41 2.68 -10.26 10.89
CA HIS A 41 1.47 -10.01 10.11
C HIS A 41 1.57 -8.66 9.39
N THR A 42 1.96 -7.61 10.11
CA THR A 42 2.17 -6.27 9.55
C THR A 42 3.18 -6.31 8.39
N TRP A 43 4.27 -7.08 8.53
CA TRP A 43 5.22 -7.29 7.43
C TRP A 43 4.62 -7.97 6.20
N ARG A 44 3.66 -8.88 6.38
CA ARG A 44 2.94 -9.49 5.24
C ARG A 44 2.00 -8.51 4.56
N GLU A 45 1.32 -7.66 5.33
CA GLU A 45 0.47 -6.60 4.78
C GLU A 45 1.29 -5.57 4.00
N ILE A 46 2.45 -5.17 4.53
CA ILE A 46 3.42 -4.31 3.84
C ILE A 46 3.83 -4.93 2.50
N ALA A 47 4.17 -6.22 2.48
CA ALA A 47 4.57 -6.90 1.25
C ALA A 47 3.45 -6.93 0.20
N GLN A 48 2.21 -7.23 0.62
CA GLN A 48 1.07 -7.20 -0.30
C GLN A 48 0.82 -5.80 -0.84
N LEU A 49 0.83 -4.78 0.02
CA LEU A 49 0.58 -3.41 -0.39
C LEU A 49 1.67 -2.88 -1.34
N ALA A 50 2.92 -3.32 -1.17
CA ALA A 50 4.00 -3.00 -2.10
C ALA A 50 3.80 -3.61 -3.49
N LEU A 51 3.29 -4.85 -3.56
CA LEU A 51 2.91 -5.47 -4.84
C LEU A 51 1.75 -4.72 -5.50
N ASP A 52 0.72 -4.36 -4.73
CA ASP A 52 -0.43 -3.61 -5.24
C ASP A 52 -0.02 -2.23 -5.79
N LEU A 53 0.96 -1.56 -5.16
CA LEU A 53 1.53 -0.30 -5.65
C LEU A 53 2.32 -0.48 -6.94
N ALA A 54 3.07 -1.58 -7.07
CA ALA A 54 3.78 -1.89 -8.32
C ALA A 54 2.81 -2.12 -9.47
N ASP A 55 1.73 -2.87 -9.24
CA ASP A 55 0.67 -3.09 -10.25
C ASP A 55 -0.03 -1.77 -10.64
N GLN A 56 -0.25 -0.86 -9.68
CA GLN A 56 -0.81 0.46 -9.97
C GLN A 56 0.15 1.31 -10.81
N GLN A 57 1.44 1.31 -10.49
CA GLN A 57 2.47 2.02 -11.25
C GLN A 57 2.56 1.50 -12.69
N GLU A 58 2.57 0.18 -12.89
CA GLU A 58 2.55 -0.41 -14.25
C GLU A 58 1.32 0.03 -15.05
N TRP A 59 0.16 0.17 -14.38
CA TRP A 59 -1.04 0.64 -15.06
C TRP A 59 -0.87 2.09 -15.56
N PHE A 60 -0.28 2.97 -14.75
CA PHE A 60 -0.02 4.37 -15.14
C PHE A 60 0.95 4.46 -16.32
N GLU A 61 2.06 3.71 -16.28
CA GLU A 61 3.04 3.66 -17.36
C GLU A 61 2.38 3.25 -18.69
N ARG A 62 1.53 2.22 -18.66
CA ARG A 62 0.78 1.78 -19.85
C ARG A 62 -0.30 2.76 -20.31
N TYR A 63 -0.75 3.68 -19.45
CA TYR A 63 -1.74 4.70 -19.79
C TYR A 63 -1.05 5.93 -20.40
N GLU A 64 0.09 6.35 -19.86
CA GLU A 64 0.94 7.40 -20.45
C GLU A 64 1.48 7.00 -21.83
N ASP A 65 1.81 5.71 -22.03
CA ASP A 65 2.21 5.17 -23.33
C ASP A 65 1.11 5.21 -24.40
N LYS A 66 -0.17 5.37 -24.01
CA LYS A 66 -1.32 5.44 -24.93
C LYS A 66 -1.71 6.86 -25.32
N GLU A 67 -1.22 7.87 -24.59
CA GLU A 67 -1.48 9.28 -24.90
C GLU A 67 -0.32 9.94 -25.68
N ASN A 68 0.74 9.20 -25.99
CA ASN A 68 1.81 9.56 -26.94
C ASN A 68 1.65 8.83 -28.29
#